data_AF-A0A8S3DEE2-F1
#
_entry.id   AF-A0A8S3DEE2-F1
#
_cell.length_a   1.000
_cell.length_b   1.000
_cell.length_c   1.000
_cell.angle_alpha   90.00
_cell.angle_beta   90.00
_cell.angle_gamma   90.00
#
_symmetry.space_group_name_H-M   'P 1'
#
loop_
_entity.id
_entity.type
_entity.pdbx_description
1 polymer ?
#
loop_
_entity_poly.entity_id
_entity_poly.type
_entity_poly.pdbx_seq_one_letter_code
_entity_poly.pdbx_strand_id
1 'polypeptide(L)'
;SLCKLLNEALKSDRQDQIKHWLPYLQLFRAGVQRLPLYNGECWRGKNTNIESNFKNGQTITWQGISSCSKSVDFILKYCVGESGTLVKINTIKGKDLSNFTLDPITQEVVLMPGTTLVVKRIEKYSNRNNIIFVELDEIAVKTHEEAAQSASKSQVSSNSDRSSPSTSNSTNDANQSSVSTKSNDKQKRSETQSSKSKYTNDQNATDIRSGHRCTVVDRLTDVDCENKAIKSIENHQKSLSVTLEEALDPVRSTIANWDENIRNAKLLAKRRSSNILNIDESAAIYLYTMQVNETSFSRILNQALRSDDQSIVNEYWLKYLQLLWQALKKLPSVRGHVFQCATTKIKEKYPKEQIITWWGITSCTQTPDEIVGSLLGKNLTLLNIKILNGKDISEYSCKSYETEIILLPGTRLRVNDVSKNVNLNIYEIDLEEIDDEILLFNTMRNLKTQRVSKDLSLGKYKIFS
;
A
#
# COMPACT_ATOMS: atom_id res chain seq x y z
N SER A 1 -17.77 -4.27 -16.98
CA SER A 1 -17.10 -5.20 -16.05
C SER A 1 -18.11 -6.19 -15.50
N LEU A 2 -17.67 -7.37 -15.03
CA LEU A 2 -18.54 -8.42 -14.49
C LEU A 2 -19.42 -7.91 -13.32
N CYS A 3 -18.82 -7.12 -12.41
CA CYS A 3 -19.50 -6.51 -11.28
C CYS A 3 -20.64 -5.54 -11.68
N LYS A 4 -20.53 -4.86 -12.84
CA LYS A 4 -21.62 -4.01 -13.37
C LYS A 4 -22.81 -4.86 -13.78
N LEU A 5 -22.60 -5.87 -14.63
CA LEU A 5 -23.64 -6.76 -15.14
C LEU A 5 -24.37 -7.53 -14.02
N LEU A 6 -23.60 -8.01 -13.02
CA LEU A 6 -24.19 -8.67 -11.85
C LEU A 6 -25.03 -7.69 -11.01
N ASN A 7 -24.54 -6.46 -10.78
CA ASN A 7 -25.31 -5.46 -10.05
C ASN A 7 -26.53 -4.94 -10.83
N GLU A 8 -26.52 -4.98 -12.16
CA GLU A 8 -27.70 -4.71 -12.99
C GLU A 8 -28.74 -5.83 -12.86
N ALA A 9 -28.32 -7.10 -12.90
CA ALA A 9 -29.21 -8.23 -12.67
C ALA A 9 -29.80 -8.24 -11.24
N LEU A 10 -28.98 -8.02 -10.21
CA LEU A 10 -29.41 -7.96 -8.80
C LEU A 10 -30.37 -6.81 -8.49
N LYS A 11 -30.30 -5.70 -9.25
CA LYS A 11 -31.20 -4.55 -9.12
C LYS A 11 -32.43 -4.61 -10.02
N SER A 12 -32.55 -5.66 -10.83
CA SER A 12 -33.71 -5.85 -11.70
C SER A 12 -34.76 -6.71 -11.01
N ASP A 13 -36.03 -6.38 -11.20
CA ASP A 13 -37.16 -7.21 -10.75
C ASP A 13 -37.33 -8.49 -11.59
N ARG A 14 -36.37 -8.79 -12.48
CA ARG A 14 -36.36 -9.91 -13.42
C ARG A 14 -35.58 -11.10 -12.87
N GLN A 15 -36.29 -12.02 -12.23
CA GLN A 15 -35.73 -13.20 -11.58
C GLN A 15 -35.03 -14.18 -12.57
N ASP A 16 -35.43 -14.15 -13.85
CA ASP A 16 -34.74 -14.83 -14.96
C ASP A 16 -33.30 -14.36 -15.13
N GLN A 17 -33.02 -13.06 -15.01
CA GLN A 17 -31.66 -12.52 -15.12
C GLN A 17 -30.76 -13.03 -13.99
N ILE A 18 -31.28 -13.06 -12.75
CA ILE A 18 -30.53 -13.52 -11.57
C ILE A 18 -30.25 -15.04 -11.65
N LYS A 19 -31.14 -15.83 -12.27
CA LYS A 19 -31.00 -17.29 -12.40
C LYS A 19 -29.64 -17.72 -12.97
N HIS A 20 -29.14 -17.01 -13.98
CA HIS A 20 -27.84 -17.28 -14.61
C HIS A 20 -26.64 -16.98 -13.69
N TRP A 21 -26.81 -16.11 -12.70
CA TRP A 21 -25.77 -15.76 -11.73
C TRP A 21 -25.77 -16.65 -10.48
N LEU A 22 -26.77 -17.51 -10.28
CA LEU A 22 -26.89 -18.32 -9.06
C LEU A 22 -25.63 -19.15 -8.71
N PRO A 23 -24.97 -19.86 -9.65
CA PRO A 23 -23.74 -20.60 -9.33
C PRO A 23 -22.60 -19.68 -8.88
N TYR A 24 -22.45 -18.52 -9.53
CA TYR A 24 -21.47 -17.51 -9.14
C TYR A 24 -21.79 -16.91 -7.77
N LEU A 25 -23.06 -16.57 -7.51
CA LEU A 25 -23.51 -16.00 -6.24
C LEU A 25 -23.35 -16.98 -5.07
N GLN A 26 -23.57 -18.28 -5.29
CA GLN A 26 -23.30 -19.32 -4.30
C GLN A 26 -21.80 -19.40 -3.97
N LEU A 27 -20.94 -19.47 -4.99
CA LEU A 27 -19.48 -19.50 -4.82
C LEU A 27 -18.96 -18.22 -4.14
N PHE A 28 -19.42 -17.05 -4.60
CA PHE A 28 -19.07 -15.74 -4.06
C PHE A 28 -19.50 -15.61 -2.60
N ARG A 29 -20.74 -15.99 -2.26
CA ARG A 29 -21.23 -16.01 -0.87
C ARG A 29 -20.37 -16.94 0.00
N ALA A 30 -20.04 -18.13 -0.47
CA ALA A 30 -19.20 -19.08 0.27
C ALA A 30 -17.78 -18.54 0.51
N GLY A 31 -17.21 -17.79 -0.43
CA GLY A 31 -15.96 -17.06 -0.24
C GLY A 31 -16.10 -15.93 0.79
N VAL A 32 -17.04 -15.02 0.57
CA VAL A 32 -17.25 -13.81 1.39
C VAL A 32 -17.65 -14.15 2.84
N GLN A 33 -18.35 -15.25 3.08
CA GLN A 33 -18.66 -15.71 4.44
C GLN A 33 -17.40 -16.01 5.27
N ARG A 34 -16.31 -16.48 4.63
CA ARG A 34 -15.02 -16.80 5.28
C ARG A 34 -14.14 -15.58 5.54
N LEU A 35 -14.47 -14.42 4.98
CA LEU A 35 -13.71 -13.19 5.20
C LEU A 35 -13.92 -12.65 6.62
N PRO A 36 -12.94 -11.92 7.20
CA PRO A 36 -13.10 -11.23 8.47
C PRO A 36 -14.34 -10.32 8.47
N LEU A 37 -15.04 -10.27 9.59
CA LEU A 37 -16.10 -9.30 9.82
C LEU A 37 -15.49 -7.91 9.96
N TYR A 38 -16.07 -6.92 9.29
CA TYR A 38 -15.76 -5.52 9.45
C TYR A 38 -16.94 -4.79 10.08
N ASN A 39 -16.71 -4.17 11.23
CA ASN A 39 -17.63 -3.29 11.92
C ASN A 39 -16.96 -1.91 12.02
N GLY A 40 -17.57 -0.89 11.41
CA GLY A 40 -16.99 0.45 11.32
C GLY A 40 -17.45 1.23 10.10
N GLU A 41 -16.76 2.34 9.84
CA GLU A 41 -17.10 3.28 8.77
C GLU A 41 -16.44 2.87 7.45
N CYS A 42 -17.23 2.73 6.38
CA CYS A 42 -16.72 2.62 5.02
C CYS A 42 -17.40 3.62 4.08
N TRP A 43 -16.73 3.89 2.97
CA TRP A 43 -16.98 5.04 2.11
C TRP A 43 -17.19 4.59 0.67
N ARG A 44 -18.10 5.24 -0.03
CA ARG A 44 -18.34 5.03 -1.46
C ARG A 44 -18.65 6.36 -2.15
N GLY A 45 -18.22 6.49 -3.39
CA GLY A 45 -18.38 7.71 -4.17
C GLY A 45 -19.09 7.46 -5.49
N LYS A 46 -19.69 8.51 -6.03
CA LYS A 46 -20.13 8.59 -7.41
C LYS A 46 -19.94 10.02 -7.93
N ASN A 47 -19.36 10.16 -9.11
CA ASN A 47 -19.12 11.42 -9.83
C ASN A 47 -20.39 12.08 -10.42
N THR A 48 -21.56 11.79 -9.84
CA THR A 48 -22.86 12.35 -10.24
C THR A 48 -23.72 12.50 -9.01
N ASN A 49 -24.49 13.59 -8.94
CA ASN A 49 -25.45 13.79 -7.85
C ASN A 49 -26.54 12.68 -7.91
N ILE A 50 -26.71 11.96 -6.81
CA ILE A 50 -27.76 10.94 -6.60
C ILE A 50 -28.60 11.20 -5.34
N GLU A 51 -28.60 12.45 -4.84
CA GLU A 51 -29.37 12.92 -3.69
C GLU A 51 -30.85 12.52 -3.75
N SER A 52 -31.47 12.64 -4.93
CA SER A 52 -32.88 12.28 -5.18
C SER A 52 -33.23 10.83 -4.85
N ASN A 53 -32.24 9.94 -4.73
CA ASN A 53 -32.44 8.53 -4.41
C ASN A 53 -32.55 8.26 -2.91
N PHE A 54 -32.33 9.28 -2.07
CA PHE A 54 -32.31 9.17 -0.61
C PHE A 54 -33.25 10.21 0.03
N LYS A 55 -33.83 9.86 1.18
CA LYS A 55 -34.60 10.78 2.03
C LYS A 55 -34.21 10.54 3.48
N ASN A 56 -34.04 11.60 4.28
CA ASN A 56 -33.69 11.45 5.70
C ASN A 56 -34.72 10.57 6.44
N GLY A 57 -34.25 9.61 7.24
CA GLY A 57 -35.07 8.63 7.95
C GLY A 57 -35.56 7.45 7.08
N GLN A 58 -35.29 7.43 5.77
CA GLN A 58 -35.68 6.33 4.89
C GLN A 58 -34.85 5.07 5.18
N THR A 59 -35.53 3.94 5.37
CA THR A 59 -34.91 2.61 5.32
C THR A 59 -34.81 2.14 3.87
N ILE A 60 -33.65 1.66 3.46
CA ILE A 60 -33.38 1.11 2.12
C ILE A 60 -32.78 -0.30 2.22
N THR A 61 -33.19 -1.19 1.32
CA THR A 61 -32.54 -2.48 1.11
C THR A 61 -31.47 -2.32 0.04
N TRP A 62 -30.22 -2.57 0.39
CA TRP A 62 -29.10 -2.43 -0.51
C TRP A 62 -29.01 -3.65 -1.45
N GLN A 63 -29.56 -3.54 -2.66
CA GLN A 63 -29.74 -4.69 -3.55
C GLN A 63 -28.45 -5.21 -4.22
N GLY A 64 -27.35 -4.45 -4.21
CA GLY A 64 -26.15 -4.79 -4.98
C GLY A 64 -24.93 -5.17 -4.14
N ILE A 65 -24.13 -6.14 -4.61
CA ILE A 65 -22.78 -6.38 -4.07
C ILE A 65 -21.95 -5.12 -4.23
N SER A 66 -21.39 -4.61 -3.13
CA SER A 66 -20.82 -3.27 -3.11
C SER A 66 -19.49 -3.18 -2.40
N SER A 67 -18.44 -3.02 -3.21
CA SER A 67 -17.14 -2.51 -2.80
C SER A 67 -17.25 -1.09 -2.23
N CYS A 68 -16.60 -0.88 -1.08
CA CYS A 68 -16.47 0.38 -0.35
C CYS A 68 -15.02 0.46 0.18
N SER A 69 -14.55 1.65 0.55
CA SER A 69 -13.19 1.88 1.07
C SER A 69 -13.23 2.32 2.53
N LYS A 70 -12.22 1.99 3.35
CA LYS A 70 -12.05 2.64 4.68
C LYS A 70 -11.41 4.04 4.57
N SER A 71 -11.01 4.49 3.38
CA SER A 71 -10.40 5.81 3.15
C SER A 71 -11.39 6.76 2.45
N VAL A 72 -11.75 7.84 3.15
CA VAL A 72 -12.56 8.92 2.58
C VAL A 72 -11.81 9.67 1.47
N ASP A 73 -10.50 9.91 1.64
CA ASP A 73 -9.67 10.64 0.68
C ASP A 73 -9.56 9.91 -0.66
N PHE A 74 -9.39 8.58 -0.63
CA PHE A 74 -9.39 7.74 -1.83
C PHE A 74 -10.72 7.90 -2.60
N ILE A 75 -11.85 7.83 -1.89
CA ILE A 75 -13.17 7.94 -2.51
C ILE A 75 -13.44 9.35 -3.05
N LEU A 76 -13.07 10.39 -2.31
CA LEU A 76 -13.17 11.77 -2.75
C LEU A 76 -12.35 12.00 -4.03
N LYS A 77 -11.09 11.57 -4.06
CA LYS A 77 -10.19 11.77 -5.20
C LYS A 77 -10.60 10.97 -6.43
N TYR A 78 -10.86 9.67 -6.29
CA TYR A 78 -10.99 8.75 -7.44
C TYR A 78 -12.43 8.35 -7.80
N CYS A 79 -13.42 8.55 -6.92
CA CYS A 79 -14.81 8.14 -7.17
C CYS A 79 -15.81 9.30 -7.21
N VAL A 80 -15.52 10.42 -6.54
CA VAL A 80 -16.36 11.64 -6.56
C VAL A 80 -15.75 12.69 -7.48
N GLY A 81 -14.48 13.05 -7.29
CA GLY A 81 -13.84 14.16 -7.99
C GLY A 81 -14.32 15.52 -7.46
N GLU A 82 -14.45 16.51 -8.36
CA GLU A 82 -14.84 17.87 -8.00
C GLU A 82 -16.33 18.03 -7.66
N SER A 83 -17.19 17.14 -8.17
CA SER A 83 -18.63 17.18 -7.93
C SER A 83 -19.27 15.79 -7.95
N GLY A 84 -20.28 15.55 -7.12
CA GLY A 84 -20.97 14.26 -7.07
C GLY A 84 -21.58 13.95 -5.70
N THR A 85 -21.64 12.66 -5.36
CA THR A 85 -22.14 12.19 -4.06
C THR A 85 -21.10 11.31 -3.35
N LEU A 86 -20.75 11.69 -2.13
CA LEU A 86 -20.01 10.92 -1.15
C LEU A 86 -21.01 10.21 -0.22
N VAL A 87 -20.87 8.91 -0.06
CA VAL A 87 -21.70 8.09 0.83
C VAL A 87 -20.82 7.50 1.92
N LYS A 88 -21.13 7.82 3.18
CA LYS A 88 -20.59 7.16 4.37
C LYS A 88 -21.56 6.06 4.81
N ILE A 89 -21.02 4.89 5.13
CA ILE A 89 -21.80 3.73 5.55
C ILE A 89 -21.19 3.18 6.84
N ASN A 90 -21.94 3.29 7.94
CA ASN A 90 -21.59 2.70 9.23
C ASN A 90 -22.11 1.25 9.22
N THR A 91 -21.24 0.29 8.86
CA THR A 91 -21.60 -1.12 8.67
C THR A 91 -21.24 -1.97 9.87
N ILE A 92 -22.09 -2.94 10.18
CA ILE A 92 -21.90 -3.94 11.26
C ILE A 92 -21.68 -5.36 10.71
N LYS A 93 -22.06 -5.62 9.45
CA LYS A 93 -21.95 -6.93 8.79
C LYS A 93 -21.06 -6.90 7.53
N GLY A 94 -20.34 -5.80 7.30
CA GLY A 94 -19.36 -5.66 6.23
C GLY A 94 -18.27 -6.74 6.29
N LYS A 95 -17.63 -7.00 5.15
CA LYS A 95 -16.58 -8.01 5.04
C LYS A 95 -15.27 -7.41 4.55
N ASP A 96 -14.20 -7.66 5.30
CA ASP A 96 -12.89 -7.08 5.00
C ASP A 96 -12.20 -7.83 3.85
N LEU A 97 -11.91 -7.10 2.78
CA LEU A 97 -11.16 -7.55 1.59
C LEU A 97 -9.77 -6.92 1.50
N SER A 98 -9.31 -6.18 2.51
CA SER A 98 -8.02 -5.45 2.46
C SER A 98 -6.81 -6.33 2.09
N ASN A 99 -6.86 -7.64 2.44
CA ASN A 99 -5.80 -8.63 2.17
C ASN A 99 -6.01 -9.42 0.86
N PHE A 100 -7.13 -9.20 0.16
CA PHE A 100 -7.55 -9.97 -1.02
C PHE A 100 -7.81 -9.08 -2.26
N THR A 101 -7.90 -7.77 -2.06
CA THR A 101 -8.06 -6.78 -3.13
C THR A 101 -6.77 -6.58 -3.94
N LEU A 102 -6.92 -6.10 -5.18
CA LEU A 102 -5.80 -5.83 -6.10
C LEU A 102 -4.94 -4.64 -5.65
N ASP A 103 -5.55 -3.72 -4.90
CA ASP A 103 -4.90 -2.51 -4.40
C ASP A 103 -5.15 -2.39 -2.89
N PRO A 104 -4.19 -2.81 -2.05
CA PRO A 104 -4.31 -2.73 -0.60
C PRO A 104 -4.54 -1.32 -0.07
N ILE A 105 -4.27 -0.24 -0.83
CA ILE A 105 -4.52 1.13 -0.36
C ILE A 105 -6.02 1.37 -0.14
N THR A 106 -6.86 0.74 -0.96
CA THR A 106 -8.32 0.90 -0.95
C THR A 106 -8.95 0.47 0.38
N GLN A 107 -8.31 -0.44 1.14
CA GLN A 107 -8.92 -1.02 2.34
C GLN A 107 -10.34 -1.53 2.06
N GLU A 108 -10.46 -2.36 1.03
CA GLU A 108 -11.77 -2.72 0.50
C GLU A 108 -12.64 -3.42 1.56
N VAL A 109 -13.88 -2.94 1.70
CA VAL A 109 -14.94 -3.54 2.50
C VAL A 109 -16.10 -3.85 1.56
N VAL A 110 -16.57 -5.09 1.53
CA VAL A 110 -17.75 -5.47 0.73
C VAL A 110 -19.01 -5.53 1.60
N LEU A 111 -20.05 -4.84 1.11
CA LEU A 111 -21.43 -4.96 1.54
C LEU A 111 -22.16 -5.97 0.64
N MET A 112 -22.97 -6.82 1.26
CA MET A 112 -23.72 -7.86 0.57
C MET A 112 -25.10 -7.37 0.13
N PRO A 113 -25.69 -7.95 -0.94
CA PRO A 113 -27.07 -7.68 -1.32
C PRO A 113 -28.01 -8.09 -0.18
N GLY A 114 -29.01 -7.26 0.11
CA GLY A 114 -29.94 -7.43 1.22
C GLY A 114 -29.53 -6.73 2.53
N THR A 115 -28.34 -6.11 2.60
CA THR A 115 -27.98 -5.24 3.73
C THR A 115 -29.01 -4.10 3.86
N THR A 116 -29.60 -3.94 5.05
CA THR A 116 -30.62 -2.93 5.32
C THR A 116 -29.96 -1.71 5.96
N LEU A 117 -30.11 -0.54 5.33
CA LEU A 117 -29.52 0.72 5.77
C LEU A 117 -30.62 1.74 6.08
N VAL A 118 -30.40 2.65 7.03
CA VAL A 118 -31.21 3.85 7.22
C VAL A 118 -30.42 5.11 6.87
N VAL A 119 -31.06 6.02 6.12
CA VAL A 119 -30.49 7.32 5.79
C VAL A 119 -30.52 8.22 7.02
N LYS A 120 -29.35 8.56 7.55
CA LYS A 120 -29.19 9.36 8.77
C LYS A 120 -29.25 10.86 8.50
N ARG A 121 -28.45 11.32 7.54
CA ARG A 121 -28.50 12.69 7.02
C ARG A 121 -28.03 12.78 5.58
N ILE A 122 -28.50 13.83 4.92
CA ILE A 122 -28.14 14.28 3.59
C ILE A 122 -27.79 15.77 3.74
N GLU A 123 -26.59 16.17 3.33
CA GLU A 123 -26.09 17.54 3.46
C GLU A 123 -25.00 17.83 2.40
N LYS A 124 -24.44 19.05 2.39
CA LYS A 124 -23.26 19.35 1.58
C LYS A 124 -21.99 18.91 2.31
N TYR A 125 -21.04 18.33 1.58
CA TYR A 125 -19.80 17.85 2.18
C TYR A 125 -18.84 19.01 2.48
N SER A 126 -18.75 19.39 3.76
CA SER A 126 -17.93 20.52 4.22
C SER A 126 -18.27 21.81 3.44
N ASN A 127 -17.30 22.70 3.23
CA ASN A 127 -17.46 23.91 2.42
C ASN A 127 -17.55 23.66 0.89
N ARG A 128 -17.56 22.40 0.43
CA ARG A 128 -17.62 22.06 -1.01
C ARG A 128 -19.07 21.94 -1.48
N ASN A 129 -19.62 23.06 -1.95
CA ASN A 129 -21.00 23.17 -2.45
C ASN A 129 -21.39 22.13 -3.53
N ASN A 130 -20.42 21.55 -4.24
CA ASN A 130 -20.62 20.65 -5.38
C ASN A 130 -20.65 19.16 -5.01
N ILE A 131 -20.41 18.81 -3.74
CA ILE A 131 -20.42 17.42 -3.26
C ILE A 131 -21.55 17.24 -2.24
N ILE A 132 -22.47 16.33 -2.53
CA ILE A 132 -23.50 15.89 -1.58
C ILE A 132 -22.92 14.78 -0.70
N PHE A 133 -23.13 14.89 0.60
CA PHE A 133 -22.83 13.87 1.59
C PHE A 133 -24.10 13.13 2.00
N VAL A 134 -24.03 11.80 2.07
CA VAL A 134 -25.09 10.92 2.58
C VAL A 134 -24.49 10.01 3.64
N GLU A 135 -25.02 10.01 4.87
CA GLU A 135 -24.67 9.03 5.90
C GLU A 135 -25.75 7.96 6.04
N LEU A 136 -25.33 6.69 6.04
CA LEU A 136 -26.15 5.50 6.14
C LEU A 136 -25.71 4.65 7.35
N ASP A 137 -26.63 4.24 8.20
CA ASP A 137 -26.36 3.25 9.27
C ASP A 137 -26.93 1.89 8.88
N GLU A 138 -26.15 0.81 9.03
CA GLU A 138 -26.66 -0.55 8.86
C GLU A 138 -27.49 -1.00 10.07
N ILE A 139 -28.72 -1.47 9.80
CA ILE A 139 -29.62 -1.97 10.83
C ILE A 139 -29.47 -3.49 10.95
N ALA A 140 -29.28 -3.96 12.19
CA ALA A 140 -29.36 -5.37 12.52
C ALA A 140 -30.80 -5.89 12.37
N VAL A 141 -31.16 -6.34 11.16
CA VAL A 141 -32.37 -7.14 10.95
C VAL A 141 -32.19 -8.46 11.71
N LYS A 142 -33.04 -8.69 12.72
CA LYS A 142 -33.17 -9.99 13.38
C LYS A 142 -33.72 -10.98 12.37
N THR A 143 -33.01 -12.06 12.11
CA THR A 143 -33.53 -13.10 11.19
C THR A 143 -34.65 -13.89 11.85
N HIS A 144 -35.52 -14.53 11.07
CA HIS A 144 -36.53 -15.44 11.60
C HIS A 144 -35.92 -16.59 12.42
N GLU A 145 -34.68 -16.98 12.14
CA GLU A 145 -33.92 -17.97 12.93
C GLU A 145 -33.54 -17.45 14.32
N GLU A 146 -33.05 -16.21 14.42
CA GLU A 146 -32.77 -15.55 15.72
C GLU A 146 -34.06 -15.32 16.53
N ALA A 147 -35.16 -14.98 15.85
CA ALA A 147 -36.48 -14.87 16.48
C ALA A 147 -36.95 -16.23 17.04
N ALA A 148 -36.84 -17.31 16.26
CA ALA A 148 -37.19 -18.66 16.71
C ALA A 148 -36.33 -19.15 17.90
N GLN A 149 -35.03 -18.84 17.89
CA GLN A 149 -34.13 -19.15 19.02
C GLN A 149 -34.42 -18.30 20.28
N SER A 150 -34.94 -17.08 20.13
CA SER A 150 -35.40 -16.26 21.25
C SER A 150 -36.75 -16.74 21.83
N ALA A 151 -37.67 -17.17 20.98
CA ALA A 151 -38.98 -17.70 21.38
C ALA A 151 -38.85 -19.02 22.16
N SER A 152 -38.00 -19.94 21.67
CA SER A 152 -37.73 -21.23 22.32
C SER A 152 -37.01 -21.13 23.67
N LYS A 153 -36.22 -20.06 23.91
CA LYS A 153 -35.69 -19.76 25.26
C LYS A 153 -36.71 -19.12 26.20
N SER A 154 -37.80 -18.58 25.68
CA SER A 154 -38.82 -17.86 26.46
C SER A 154 -39.98 -18.75 26.96
N GLN A 155 -40.03 -20.03 26.56
CA GLN A 155 -41.06 -20.98 26.99
C GLN A 155 -40.63 -21.98 28.08
N VAL A 156 -39.39 -21.87 28.60
CA VAL A 156 -38.87 -22.79 29.64
C VAL A 156 -38.97 -22.19 31.07
N SER A 157 -39.39 -20.93 31.21
CA SER A 157 -39.42 -20.22 32.50
C SER A 157 -40.81 -19.73 32.94
N SER A 158 -41.84 -20.57 32.80
CA SER A 158 -43.13 -20.38 33.48
C SER A 158 -43.97 -21.67 33.53
N ASN A 159 -43.70 -22.57 34.50
CA ASN A 159 -44.69 -23.49 35.10
C ASN A 159 -44.05 -24.41 36.16
N SER A 160 -44.04 -23.99 37.42
CA SER A 160 -44.02 -24.90 38.58
C SER A 160 -44.25 -24.13 39.88
N ASP A 161 -45.50 -24.03 40.35
CA ASP A 161 -45.76 -23.64 41.74
C ASP A 161 -47.12 -24.14 42.24
N ARG A 162 -47.15 -25.37 42.80
CA ARG A 162 -47.96 -25.76 43.99
C ARG A 162 -47.77 -27.23 44.42
N SER A 163 -47.10 -27.38 45.56
CA SER A 163 -47.43 -28.30 46.69
C SER A 163 -47.86 -29.76 46.43
N SER A 164 -46.90 -30.69 46.61
CA SER A 164 -46.78 -31.77 47.66
C SER A 164 -48.04 -32.46 48.25
N PRO A 165 -47.96 -33.68 48.88
CA PRO A 165 -46.76 -34.38 49.39
C PRO A 165 -46.69 -35.95 49.21
N SER A 166 -45.69 -36.57 49.87
CA SER A 166 -45.44 -38.03 50.13
C SER A 166 -44.84 -38.86 48.96
N THR A 167 -43.90 -39.83 49.16
CA THR A 167 -43.38 -40.46 50.41
C THR A 167 -41.93 -41.00 50.29
N SER A 168 -41.16 -40.92 51.39
CA SER A 168 -40.09 -41.85 51.87
C SER A 168 -38.86 -42.26 51.02
N ASN A 169 -37.67 -42.02 51.62
CA ASN A 169 -36.47 -42.90 51.69
C ASN A 169 -35.67 -43.16 50.38
N SER A 170 -34.34 -43.36 50.33
CA SER A 170 -33.20 -43.36 51.30
C SER A 170 -31.91 -43.62 50.48
N THR A 171 -30.66 -43.21 50.81
CA THR A 171 -30.05 -42.45 51.93
C THR A 171 -28.58 -42.09 51.56
N ASN A 172 -28.01 -41.06 52.21
CA ASN A 172 -26.56 -40.88 52.51
C ASN A 172 -25.59 -40.57 51.32
N ASP A 173 -24.49 -39.80 51.48
CA ASP A 173 -23.94 -39.15 52.70
C ASP A 173 -23.07 -37.90 52.44
N ALA A 174 -22.80 -37.17 53.53
CA ALA A 174 -21.65 -36.26 53.78
C ALA A 174 -21.44 -34.97 52.94
N ASN A 175 -22.06 -33.87 53.42
CA ASN A 175 -21.45 -32.59 53.85
C ASN A 175 -20.17 -32.03 53.15
N GLN A 176 -20.19 -30.77 52.67
CA GLN A 176 -20.05 -29.49 53.42
C GLN A 176 -18.69 -29.37 54.16
N SER A 177 -18.01 -28.22 54.25
CA SER A 177 -18.34 -26.79 54.07
C SER A 177 -17.02 -26.03 53.73
N SER A 178 -16.91 -25.06 52.83
CA SER A 178 -17.55 -23.72 52.68
C SER A 178 -16.91 -22.59 53.51
N VAL A 179 -16.75 -21.41 52.88
CA VAL A 179 -16.87 -20.04 53.47
C VAL A 179 -15.66 -19.51 54.28
N SER A 180 -15.18 -18.24 54.15
CA SER A 180 -15.50 -17.14 53.21
C SER A 180 -14.62 -15.86 53.35
N THR A 181 -14.43 -15.13 52.23
CA THR A 181 -14.47 -13.64 52.04
C THR A 181 -13.51 -12.62 52.73
N LYS A 182 -13.24 -11.53 51.95
CA LYS A 182 -12.93 -10.11 52.33
C LYS A 182 -11.51 -9.81 52.88
N SER A 183 -10.88 -8.62 52.71
CA SER A 183 -11.11 -7.44 51.83
C SER A 183 -10.00 -6.36 51.99
N ASN A 184 -9.84 -5.47 50.99
CA ASN A 184 -9.30 -4.08 51.01
C ASN A 184 -7.77 -3.74 51.10
N ASP A 185 -7.39 -2.82 50.19
CA ASP A 185 -6.51 -1.62 50.28
C ASP A 185 -5.09 -1.63 50.90
N LYS A 186 -4.08 -1.15 50.12
CA LYS A 186 -3.45 0.19 50.33
C LYS A 186 -2.39 0.59 49.28
N GLN A 187 -2.19 1.92 49.14
CA GLN A 187 -1.12 2.59 48.39
C GLN A 187 0.21 2.63 49.17
N LYS A 188 1.38 2.72 48.49
CA LYS A 188 2.30 3.89 48.58
C LYS A 188 3.48 3.92 47.58
N ARG A 189 4.12 5.09 47.50
CA ARG A 189 5.22 5.56 46.62
C ARG A 189 6.65 5.15 47.06
N SER A 190 7.63 5.55 46.22
CA SER A 190 9.05 5.91 46.49
C SER A 190 10.09 4.80 46.26
N GLU A 191 11.32 5.02 45.78
CA GLU A 191 11.96 6.23 45.17
C GLU A 191 13.18 5.85 44.30
N THR A 192 13.77 6.85 43.63
CA THR A 192 15.00 6.86 42.79
C THR A 192 16.23 6.05 43.25
N GLN A 193 16.98 5.47 42.30
CA GLN A 193 18.42 5.81 42.08
C GLN A 193 18.99 5.27 40.74
N SER A 194 20.13 5.83 40.30
CA SER A 194 20.73 5.61 38.97
C SER A 194 21.94 4.68 38.98
N SER A 195 22.11 3.89 37.91
CA SER A 195 23.37 3.17 37.62
C SER A 195 23.69 3.18 36.12
N LYS A 196 24.91 3.56 35.75
CA LYS A 196 25.47 3.40 34.40
C LYS A 196 26.08 1.99 34.26
N SER A 197 25.71 1.20 33.25
CA SER A 197 26.67 0.28 32.58
C SER A 197 26.16 -0.34 31.28
N LYS A 198 27.02 -0.26 30.25
CA LYS A 198 27.40 -1.30 29.27
C LYS A 198 26.33 -2.03 28.43
N TYR A 199 26.66 -2.13 27.15
CA TYR A 199 26.07 -3.02 26.13
C TYR A 199 25.87 -4.47 26.59
N THR A 200 24.66 -4.99 26.39
CA THR A 200 24.36 -6.38 25.98
C THR A 200 23.02 -6.43 25.24
N ASN A 201 22.88 -7.36 24.30
CA ASN A 201 21.63 -7.62 23.58
C ASN A 201 20.50 -8.06 24.52
N ASP A 202 19.30 -7.51 24.34
CA ASP A 202 18.06 -8.28 24.09
C ASP A 202 16.84 -7.35 24.01
N GLN A 203 16.27 -7.18 22.81
CA GLN A 203 14.89 -6.67 22.63
C GLN A 203 14.35 -6.87 21.21
N ASN A 204 14.51 -8.08 20.66
CA ASN A 204 13.94 -8.45 19.35
C ASN A 204 12.72 -9.37 19.51
N ALA A 205 11.68 -8.93 20.24
CA ALA A 205 10.39 -9.63 20.31
C ALA A 205 9.24 -8.82 20.97
N THR A 206 8.95 -7.56 20.60
CA THR A 206 7.70 -6.89 21.06
C THR A 206 7.23 -5.65 20.27
N ASP A 207 7.23 -5.63 18.93
CA ASP A 207 6.57 -4.51 18.21
C ASP A 207 5.84 -4.85 16.89
N ILE A 208 5.36 -6.09 16.73
CA ILE A 208 4.50 -6.48 15.58
C ILE A 208 3.01 -6.13 15.87
N ARG A 209 2.75 -5.01 16.56
CA ARG A 209 1.38 -4.59 16.95
C ARG A 209 1.05 -3.11 16.75
N SER A 210 2.00 -2.27 16.34
CA SER A 210 1.71 -0.93 15.86
C SER A 210 1.37 -0.97 14.36
N GLY A 211 0.08 -0.88 14.03
CA GLY A 211 -0.43 -0.92 12.66
C GLY A 211 -0.16 0.35 11.84
N HIS A 212 1.08 0.84 11.83
CA HIS A 212 1.48 1.99 11.02
C HIS A 212 1.46 1.63 9.54
N ARG A 213 0.49 2.21 8.83
CA ARG A 213 0.17 1.97 7.43
C ARG A 213 0.88 3.00 6.55
N CYS A 214 1.68 2.54 5.59
CA CYS A 214 2.41 3.42 4.67
C CYS A 214 1.46 4.37 3.91
N THR A 215 1.61 5.67 4.14
CA THR A 215 0.91 6.75 3.43
C THR A 215 1.62 7.11 2.13
N VAL A 216 0.96 7.91 1.27
CA VAL A 216 1.60 8.48 0.06
C VAL A 216 2.88 9.23 0.44
N VAL A 217 2.85 10.01 1.53
CA VAL A 217 4.04 10.73 2.03
C VAL A 217 5.16 9.77 2.39
N ASP A 218 4.87 8.71 3.14
CA ASP A 218 5.92 7.78 3.58
C ASP A 218 6.65 7.17 2.38
N ARG A 219 5.93 6.83 1.30
CA ARG A 219 6.54 6.35 0.06
C ARG A 219 7.43 7.38 -0.61
N LEU A 220 6.88 8.58 -0.77
CA LEU A 220 7.52 9.67 -1.49
C LEU A 220 8.70 10.27 -0.70
N THR A 221 8.78 10.03 0.61
CA THR A 221 9.90 10.46 1.46
C THR A 221 11.04 9.43 1.59
N ASP A 222 11.03 8.32 0.84
CA ASP A 222 12.22 7.43 0.72
C ASP A 222 13.31 8.07 -0.17
N VAL A 223 13.75 9.27 0.24
CA VAL A 223 14.76 10.10 -0.41
C VAL A 223 15.66 10.69 0.67
N ASP A 224 16.98 10.49 0.54
CA ASP A 224 17.97 11.00 1.49
C ASP A 224 19.23 11.55 0.77
N CYS A 225 20.42 11.08 1.14
CA CYS A 225 21.71 11.58 0.68
C CYS A 225 22.07 11.07 -0.72
N GLU A 226 21.34 11.50 -1.74
CA GLU A 226 21.61 11.19 -3.16
C GLU A 226 22.81 12.00 -3.73
N ASN A 227 23.65 12.55 -2.86
CA ASN A 227 24.84 13.35 -3.19
C ASN A 227 26.11 12.61 -2.75
N LYS A 228 26.36 11.45 -3.40
CA LYS A 228 27.57 10.64 -3.19
C LYS A 228 28.36 10.49 -4.48
N ALA A 229 29.69 10.42 -4.33
CA ALA A 229 30.63 10.28 -5.45
C ALA A 229 30.33 9.07 -6.36
N ILE A 230 30.80 9.14 -7.61
CA ILE A 230 30.56 8.12 -8.64
C ILE A 230 31.15 6.77 -8.19
N LYS A 231 30.28 5.76 -8.02
CA LYS A 231 30.68 4.36 -7.74
C LYS A 231 30.76 3.59 -9.06
N SER A 232 31.85 2.86 -9.26
CA SER A 232 32.04 2.00 -10.44
C SER A 232 31.49 0.61 -10.15
N ILE A 233 30.29 0.28 -10.66
CA ILE A 233 29.80 -1.10 -10.66
C ILE A 233 30.49 -1.87 -11.79
N GLU A 234 31.32 -2.85 -11.42
CA GLU A 234 31.97 -3.76 -12.35
C GLU A 234 30.97 -4.81 -12.86
N ASN A 235 30.64 -4.77 -14.16
CA ASN A 235 29.72 -5.73 -14.77
C ASN A 235 30.44 -6.74 -15.69
N HIS A 236 30.74 -7.91 -15.16
CA HIS A 236 31.45 -8.97 -15.89
C HIS A 236 30.53 -10.01 -16.60
N GLN A 237 29.23 -9.74 -16.81
CA GLN A 237 28.32 -10.75 -17.39
C GLN A 237 27.46 -10.31 -18.58
N LYS A 238 27.25 -11.32 -19.45
CA LYS A 238 26.34 -11.34 -20.61
C LYS A 238 24.89 -11.31 -20.10
N SER A 239 23.96 -10.75 -20.87
CA SER A 239 22.54 -10.60 -20.46
C SER A 239 21.94 -11.92 -19.99
N LEU A 240 21.68 -12.03 -18.69
CA LEU A 240 21.10 -13.19 -18.05
C LEU A 240 19.56 -13.08 -18.07
N SER A 241 18.92 -14.06 -18.69
CA SER A 241 17.48 -14.30 -18.56
C SER A 241 17.25 -15.11 -17.29
N VAL A 242 17.14 -14.42 -16.16
CA VAL A 242 16.85 -15.01 -14.84
C VAL A 242 15.40 -14.77 -14.44
N THR A 243 14.85 -15.70 -13.67
CA THR A 243 13.57 -15.52 -12.98
C THR A 243 13.69 -14.54 -11.81
N LEU A 244 12.56 -14.01 -11.34
CA LEU A 244 12.52 -13.12 -10.18
C LEU A 244 13.02 -13.81 -8.90
N GLU A 245 12.78 -15.12 -8.74
CA GLU A 245 13.28 -15.92 -7.62
C GLU A 245 14.81 -16.02 -7.67
N GLU A 246 15.40 -16.44 -8.80
CA GLU A 246 16.86 -16.54 -8.98
C GLU A 246 17.57 -15.19 -8.83
N ALA A 247 16.87 -14.10 -9.17
CA ALA A 247 17.37 -12.74 -9.05
C ALA A 247 17.35 -12.21 -7.60
N LEU A 248 16.53 -12.80 -6.72
CA LEU A 248 16.33 -12.41 -5.32
C LEU A 248 16.75 -13.45 -4.28
N ASP A 249 17.21 -14.62 -4.72
CA ASP A 249 17.73 -15.68 -3.85
C ASP A 249 18.81 -15.18 -2.85
N PRO A 250 19.78 -14.31 -3.21
CA PRO A 250 20.77 -13.80 -2.26
C PRO A 250 20.19 -13.01 -1.09
N VAL A 251 19.01 -12.39 -1.28
CA VAL A 251 18.34 -11.51 -0.29
C VAL A 251 17.08 -12.15 0.31
N ARG A 252 16.88 -13.46 0.06
CA ARG A 252 15.68 -14.19 0.48
C ARG A 252 15.40 -14.14 1.98
N SER A 253 16.44 -14.16 2.81
CA SER A 253 16.33 -14.09 4.27
C SER A 253 16.13 -12.66 4.82
N THR A 254 16.39 -11.63 4.00
CA THR A 254 16.29 -10.21 4.40
C THR A 254 14.90 -9.63 4.19
N ILE A 255 14.14 -10.18 3.23
CA ILE A 255 12.83 -9.66 2.83
C ILE A 255 11.71 -10.39 3.59
N ALA A 256 10.97 -9.67 4.42
CA ALA A 256 9.80 -10.22 5.10
C ALA A 256 8.74 -10.69 4.08
N ASN A 257 8.09 -11.82 4.38
CA ASN A 257 7.03 -12.44 3.56
C ASN A 257 7.44 -12.70 2.09
N TRP A 258 8.72 -13.04 1.84
CA TRP A 258 9.31 -13.24 0.51
C TRP A 258 8.47 -14.10 -0.44
N ASP A 259 8.06 -15.31 -0.03
CA ASP A 259 7.30 -16.24 -0.89
C ASP A 259 5.95 -15.64 -1.30
N GLU A 260 5.27 -14.93 -0.40
CA GLU A 260 4.00 -14.26 -0.68
C GLU A 260 4.18 -13.05 -1.60
N ASN A 261 5.21 -12.23 -1.36
CA ASN A 261 5.49 -11.04 -2.16
C ASN A 261 5.81 -11.40 -3.62
N ILE A 262 6.68 -12.40 -3.85
CA ILE A 262 6.98 -12.89 -5.21
C ILE A 262 5.74 -13.52 -5.86
N ARG A 263 5.01 -14.38 -5.13
CA ARG A 263 3.78 -15.02 -5.65
C ARG A 263 2.74 -13.97 -6.06
N ASN A 264 2.54 -12.94 -5.26
CA ASN A 264 1.61 -11.85 -5.54
C ASN A 264 2.09 -11.00 -6.73
N ALA A 265 3.36 -10.62 -6.77
CA ALA A 265 3.94 -9.88 -7.90
C ALA A 265 3.78 -10.64 -9.23
N LYS A 266 4.12 -11.94 -9.28
CA LYS A 266 3.95 -12.79 -10.47
C LYS A 266 2.49 -12.99 -10.88
N LEU A 267 1.59 -13.20 -9.90
CA LEU A 267 0.16 -13.37 -10.18
C LEU A 267 -0.45 -12.12 -10.82
N LEU A 268 -0.01 -10.93 -10.40
CA LEU A 268 -0.54 -9.65 -10.87
C LEU A 268 0.13 -9.20 -12.17
N ALA A 269 1.44 -9.43 -12.31
CA ALA A 269 2.16 -9.34 -13.58
C ALA A 269 1.49 -10.16 -14.68
N LYS A 270 1.13 -11.42 -14.41
CA LYS A 270 0.42 -12.29 -15.37
C LYS A 270 -0.98 -11.78 -15.75
N ARG A 271 -1.63 -10.98 -14.89
CA ARG A 271 -2.95 -10.38 -15.19
C ARG A 271 -2.85 -9.07 -15.99
N ARG A 272 -1.71 -8.39 -15.92
CA ARG A 272 -1.38 -7.19 -16.69
C ARG A 272 -0.32 -7.46 -17.75
N SER A 273 -0.27 -8.70 -18.26
CA SER A 273 0.75 -9.14 -19.20
C SER A 273 0.57 -8.43 -20.55
N SER A 274 1.31 -7.33 -20.73
CA SER A 274 1.58 -6.72 -22.03
C SER A 274 2.38 -7.68 -22.92
N ASN A 275 2.38 -7.46 -24.23
CA ASN A 275 3.31 -8.15 -25.15
C ASN A 275 4.77 -7.61 -25.05
N ILE A 276 5.02 -6.60 -24.21
CA ILE A 276 6.30 -5.86 -24.12
C ILE A 276 7.23 -6.50 -23.06
N LEU A 277 6.70 -6.70 -21.85
CA LEU A 277 7.43 -7.29 -20.72
C LEU A 277 7.05 -8.75 -20.51
N ASN A 278 8.02 -9.59 -20.15
CA ASN A 278 7.73 -10.93 -19.65
C ASN A 278 7.19 -10.89 -18.20
N ILE A 279 6.81 -12.05 -17.65
CA ILE A 279 6.19 -12.14 -16.32
C ILE A 279 7.16 -11.73 -15.21
N ASP A 280 8.42 -12.17 -15.27
CA ASP A 280 9.45 -11.86 -14.27
C ASP A 280 9.87 -10.39 -14.31
N GLU A 281 10.01 -9.80 -15.50
CA GLU A 281 10.24 -8.37 -15.73
C GLU A 281 9.12 -7.51 -15.17
N SER A 282 7.87 -7.86 -15.47
CA SER A 282 6.67 -7.18 -14.94
C SER A 282 6.57 -7.34 -13.42
N ALA A 283 6.88 -8.52 -12.89
CA ALA A 283 6.84 -8.80 -11.46
C ALA A 283 7.97 -8.08 -10.70
N ALA A 284 9.14 -7.88 -11.30
CA ALA A 284 10.22 -7.10 -10.71
C ALA A 284 9.80 -5.64 -10.47
N ILE A 285 9.14 -5.01 -11.46
CA ILE A 285 8.58 -3.66 -11.32
C ILE A 285 7.46 -3.66 -10.26
N TYR A 286 6.53 -4.60 -10.34
CA TYR A 286 5.42 -4.69 -9.39
C TYR A 286 5.93 -4.78 -7.95
N LEU A 287 6.88 -5.68 -7.67
CA LEU A 287 7.50 -5.87 -6.37
C LEU A 287 8.20 -4.60 -5.84
N TYR A 288 8.87 -3.84 -6.71
CA TYR A 288 9.49 -2.57 -6.31
C TYR A 288 8.44 -1.57 -5.75
N THR A 289 7.30 -1.47 -6.44
CA THR A 289 6.19 -0.57 -6.06
C THR A 289 5.31 -1.09 -4.91
N MET A 290 5.51 -2.33 -4.46
CA MET A 290 4.86 -2.89 -3.26
C MET A 290 5.47 -2.30 -1.98
N GLN A 291 5.03 -1.10 -1.60
CA GLN A 291 5.34 -0.52 -0.30
C GLN A 291 4.23 -0.77 0.72
N VAL A 292 4.62 -1.30 1.88
CA VAL A 292 3.73 -1.76 2.96
C VAL A 292 4.09 -1.07 4.29
N ASN A 293 5.37 -1.03 4.65
CA ASN A 293 5.93 -0.51 5.91
C ASN A 293 7.45 -0.19 5.77
N GLU A 294 8.16 0.05 6.88
CA GLU A 294 9.61 0.34 6.85
C GLU A 294 10.48 -0.78 6.28
N THR A 295 10.06 -2.06 6.41
CA THR A 295 10.75 -3.23 5.84
C THR A 295 10.33 -3.56 4.40
N SER A 296 9.76 -2.59 3.68
CA SER A 296 9.37 -2.76 2.26
C SER A 296 10.59 -3.01 1.38
N PHE A 297 10.41 -3.86 0.36
CA PHE A 297 11.43 -4.24 -0.61
C PHE A 297 12.20 -3.03 -1.20
N SER A 298 11.49 -2.00 -1.66
CA SER A 298 12.08 -0.80 -2.26
C SER A 298 12.97 -0.03 -1.29
N ARG A 299 12.61 0.04 0.00
CA ARG A 299 13.43 0.70 1.02
C ARG A 299 14.74 -0.05 1.25
N ILE A 300 14.69 -1.37 1.43
CA ILE A 300 15.88 -2.20 1.65
C ILE A 300 16.83 -2.09 0.44
N LEU A 301 16.29 -2.17 -0.79
CA LEU A 301 17.07 -2.00 -2.02
C LEU A 301 17.68 -0.60 -2.13
N ASN A 302 16.89 0.46 -1.90
CA ASN A 302 17.39 1.83 -1.94
C ASN A 302 18.46 2.10 -0.87
N GLN A 303 18.33 1.49 0.31
CA GLN A 303 19.35 1.55 1.37
C GLN A 303 20.66 0.86 0.94
N ALA A 304 20.57 -0.29 0.26
CA ALA A 304 21.73 -0.97 -0.33
C ALA A 304 22.40 -0.14 -1.44
N LEU A 305 21.63 0.47 -2.35
CA LEU A 305 22.16 1.36 -3.40
C LEU A 305 22.88 2.60 -2.83
N ARG A 306 22.37 3.14 -1.72
CA ARG A 306 22.98 4.26 -0.98
C ARG A 306 24.20 3.85 -0.15
N SER A 307 24.37 2.57 0.20
CA SER A 307 25.49 2.05 0.99
C SER A 307 26.84 2.34 0.34
N ASP A 308 27.84 2.72 1.13
CA ASP A 308 29.20 2.96 0.63
C ASP A 308 29.95 1.65 0.33
N ASP A 309 29.47 0.54 0.89
CA ASP A 309 29.95 -0.79 0.56
C ASP A 309 29.32 -1.29 -0.76
N GLN A 310 30.15 -1.35 -1.80
CA GLN A 310 29.76 -1.80 -3.14
C GLN A 310 29.57 -3.33 -3.23
N SER A 311 30.13 -4.11 -2.30
CA SER A 311 29.95 -5.57 -2.26
C SER A 311 28.46 -5.92 -2.08
N ILE A 312 27.74 -5.15 -1.26
CA ILE A 312 26.30 -5.32 -1.02
C ILE A 312 25.52 -5.29 -2.34
N VAL A 313 25.79 -4.31 -3.22
CA VAL A 313 25.09 -4.22 -4.50
C VAL A 313 25.54 -5.33 -5.46
N ASN A 314 26.84 -5.58 -5.54
CA ASN A 314 27.42 -6.53 -6.50
C ASN A 314 27.07 -7.99 -6.20
N GLU A 315 27.07 -8.39 -4.92
CA GLU A 315 26.84 -9.78 -4.49
C GLU A 315 25.35 -10.08 -4.33
N TYR A 316 24.56 -9.15 -3.78
CA TYR A 316 23.19 -9.43 -3.36
C TYR A 316 22.11 -8.89 -4.31
N TRP A 317 22.34 -7.73 -4.95
CA TRP A 317 21.28 -7.02 -5.70
C TRP A 317 21.50 -6.99 -7.22
N LEU A 318 22.70 -7.29 -7.71
CA LEU A 318 23.08 -7.14 -9.12
C LEU A 318 22.14 -7.88 -10.08
N LYS A 319 21.75 -9.12 -9.77
CA LYS A 319 20.82 -9.90 -10.61
C LYS A 319 19.43 -9.26 -10.69
N TYR A 320 18.89 -8.79 -9.57
CA TYR A 320 17.61 -8.08 -9.56
C TYR A 320 17.68 -6.75 -10.33
N LEU A 321 18.74 -5.98 -10.17
CA LEU A 321 18.98 -4.75 -10.93
C LEU A 321 19.11 -5.02 -12.43
N GLN A 322 19.73 -6.13 -12.84
CA GLN A 322 19.79 -6.57 -14.23
C GLN A 322 18.41 -6.97 -14.79
N LEU A 323 17.57 -7.67 -14.01
CA LEU A 323 16.21 -8.04 -14.40
C LEU A 323 15.31 -6.81 -14.54
N LEU A 324 15.32 -5.93 -13.52
CA LEU A 324 14.58 -4.67 -13.53
C LEU A 324 15.02 -3.78 -14.70
N TRP A 325 16.33 -3.72 -15.01
CA TRP A 325 16.82 -2.95 -16.15
C TRP A 325 16.39 -3.53 -17.51
N GLN A 326 16.36 -4.86 -17.65
CA GLN A 326 15.83 -5.50 -18.86
C GLN A 326 14.36 -5.15 -19.09
N ALA A 327 13.56 -5.04 -18.02
CA ALA A 327 12.19 -4.55 -18.07
C ALA A 327 12.16 -3.07 -18.50
N LEU A 328 12.79 -2.18 -17.73
CA LEU A 328 12.71 -0.73 -17.91
C LEU A 328 13.27 -0.23 -19.26
N LYS A 329 14.19 -0.97 -19.90
CA LYS A 329 14.63 -0.67 -21.28
C LYS A 329 13.53 -0.74 -22.32
N LYS A 330 12.56 -1.64 -22.15
CA LYS A 330 11.48 -1.89 -23.13
C LYS A 330 10.32 -0.90 -22.97
N LEU A 331 10.29 -0.17 -21.85
CA LEU A 331 9.27 0.82 -21.55
C LEU A 331 9.64 2.19 -22.14
N PRO A 332 8.64 3.01 -22.52
CA PRO A 332 8.89 4.35 -23.04
C PRO A 332 9.67 5.21 -22.05
N SER A 333 10.56 6.06 -22.58
CA SER A 333 11.15 7.15 -21.79
C SER A 333 10.23 8.36 -21.81
N VAL A 334 10.03 8.96 -20.65
CA VAL A 334 9.25 10.18 -20.43
C VAL A 334 10.20 11.36 -20.19
N ARG A 335 9.82 12.52 -20.73
CA ARG A 335 10.50 13.80 -20.51
C ARG A 335 9.53 14.81 -19.92
N GLY A 336 10.02 15.74 -19.13
CA GLY A 336 9.22 16.79 -18.50
C GLY A 336 9.49 16.88 -17.01
N HIS A 337 8.55 17.43 -16.25
CA HIS A 337 8.67 17.55 -14.80
C HIS A 337 8.03 16.34 -14.10
N VAL A 338 8.73 15.83 -13.08
CA VAL A 338 8.21 14.90 -12.10
C VAL A 338 8.49 15.42 -10.70
N PHE A 339 7.64 15.06 -9.75
CA PHE A 339 7.63 15.59 -8.40
C PHE A 339 7.86 14.48 -7.38
N GLN A 340 8.59 14.81 -6.32
CA GLN A 340 8.89 13.89 -5.22
C GLN A 340 8.98 14.62 -3.88
N CYS A 341 8.78 13.92 -2.77
CA CYS A 341 8.96 14.47 -1.42
C CYS A 341 10.37 14.18 -0.87
N ALA A 342 10.75 14.91 0.18
CA ALA A 342 11.86 14.52 1.05
C ALA A 342 11.69 15.14 2.44
N THR A 343 12.47 14.66 3.41
CA THR A 343 12.54 15.31 4.73
C THR A 343 13.28 16.65 4.64
N THR A 344 12.84 17.68 5.38
CA THR A 344 13.48 19.03 5.34
C THR A 344 14.99 19.04 5.59
N LYS A 345 15.51 18.02 6.29
CA LYS A 345 16.95 17.85 6.56
C LYS A 345 17.80 17.60 5.32
N ILE A 346 17.21 17.35 4.14
CA ILE A 346 18.00 17.14 2.93
C ILE A 346 18.52 18.45 2.30
N LYS A 347 17.87 19.62 2.52
CA LYS A 347 18.18 20.85 1.76
C LYS A 347 19.66 21.26 1.78
N GLU A 348 20.33 21.04 2.91
CA GLU A 348 21.75 21.38 3.14
C GLU A 348 22.71 20.50 2.32
N LYS A 349 22.20 19.38 1.77
CA LYS A 349 22.93 18.41 0.96
C LYS A 349 22.81 18.68 -0.55
N TYR A 350 22.08 19.71 -0.95
CA TYR A 350 21.81 20.07 -2.36
C TYR A 350 22.16 21.55 -2.59
N PRO A 351 23.44 21.96 -2.48
CA PRO A 351 23.83 23.33 -2.84
C PRO A 351 23.62 23.58 -4.34
N LYS A 352 23.21 24.82 -4.67
CA LYS A 352 22.97 25.29 -6.03
C LYS A 352 24.21 25.11 -6.94
N GLU A 353 23.96 24.85 -8.22
CA GLU A 353 24.93 24.50 -9.27
C GLU A 353 25.67 23.16 -9.07
N GLN A 354 25.47 22.44 -7.96
CA GLN A 354 26.09 21.13 -7.79
C GLN A 354 25.46 20.09 -8.74
N ILE A 355 26.31 19.24 -9.32
CA ILE A 355 25.88 18.00 -9.96
C ILE A 355 25.97 16.85 -8.96
N ILE A 356 24.86 16.14 -8.76
CA ILE A 356 24.73 14.97 -7.87
C ILE A 356 24.48 13.70 -8.69
N THR A 357 24.67 12.54 -8.07
CA THR A 357 24.41 11.22 -8.68
C THR A 357 23.35 10.51 -7.86
N TRP A 358 22.14 10.43 -8.42
CA TRP A 358 20.96 9.86 -7.78
C TRP A 358 21.07 8.34 -7.67
N TRP A 359 21.32 7.80 -6.47
CA TRP A 359 21.65 6.38 -6.27
C TRP A 359 20.44 5.51 -5.99
N GLY A 360 19.40 6.04 -5.32
CA GLY A 360 18.14 5.33 -5.17
C GLY A 360 17.45 5.09 -6.53
N ILE A 361 16.74 3.97 -6.66
CA ILE A 361 15.59 3.96 -7.57
C ILE A 361 14.54 4.87 -6.92
N THR A 362 13.80 5.66 -7.68
CA THR A 362 12.79 6.54 -7.08
C THR A 362 11.52 6.60 -7.91
N SER A 363 10.40 6.37 -7.24
CA SER A 363 9.05 6.52 -7.75
C SER A 363 8.62 7.99 -7.62
N CYS A 364 8.28 8.62 -8.74
CA CYS A 364 7.86 10.01 -8.83
C CYS A 364 6.48 10.10 -9.52
N THR A 365 5.74 11.19 -9.30
CA THR A 365 4.49 11.49 -10.03
C THR A 365 4.67 12.67 -10.98
N GLN A 366 3.87 12.76 -12.04
CA GLN A 366 3.77 13.96 -12.88
C GLN A 366 2.76 15.00 -12.33
N THR A 367 1.95 14.64 -11.33
CA THR A 367 0.86 15.48 -10.81
C THR A 367 1.19 16.03 -9.41
N PRO A 368 1.65 17.29 -9.29
CA PRO A 368 2.12 17.84 -8.01
C PRO A 368 1.01 17.96 -6.96
N ASP A 369 -0.25 18.15 -7.37
CA ASP A 369 -1.39 18.28 -6.45
C ASP A 369 -1.60 17.05 -5.54
N GLU A 370 -1.23 15.86 -6.04
CA GLU A 370 -1.27 14.60 -5.27
C GLU A 370 -0.29 14.63 -4.09
N ILE A 371 0.80 15.38 -4.26
CA ILE A 371 1.86 15.57 -3.28
C ILE A 371 1.53 16.75 -2.37
N VAL A 372 1.26 17.93 -2.93
CA VAL A 372 1.18 19.21 -2.21
C VAL A 372 0.14 19.14 -1.08
N GLY A 373 -1.04 18.58 -1.33
CA GLY A 373 -2.06 18.41 -0.28
C GLY A 373 -1.60 17.56 0.91
N SER A 374 -0.66 16.62 0.69
CA SER A 374 -0.08 15.75 1.70
C SER A 374 1.16 16.32 2.41
N LEU A 375 1.76 17.38 1.83
CA LEU A 375 2.88 18.15 2.39
C LEU A 375 2.43 19.22 3.39
N LEU A 376 1.22 19.76 3.23
CA LEU A 376 0.71 20.86 4.06
C LEU A 376 0.83 20.56 5.57
N GLY A 377 1.45 21.48 6.30
CA GLY A 377 1.68 21.36 7.75
C GLY A 377 2.80 20.39 8.16
N LYS A 378 3.49 19.75 7.21
CA LYS A 378 4.66 18.89 7.48
C LYS A 378 5.94 19.62 7.11
N ASN A 379 6.99 19.44 7.94
CA ASN A 379 8.33 19.96 7.65
C ASN A 379 9.03 19.10 6.59
N LEU A 380 8.56 19.20 5.34
CA LEU A 380 9.04 18.44 4.19
C LEU A 380 9.55 19.37 3.07
N THR A 381 10.30 18.79 2.14
CA THR A 381 10.83 19.43 0.94
C THR A 381 10.15 18.84 -0.29
N LEU A 382 9.76 19.69 -1.23
CA LEU A 382 9.35 19.29 -2.57
C LEU A 382 10.58 19.25 -3.48
N LEU A 383 10.71 18.17 -4.25
CA LEU A 383 11.68 18.04 -5.33
C LEU A 383 10.94 18.19 -6.65
N ASN A 384 11.32 19.21 -7.43
CA ASN A 384 10.83 19.43 -8.78
C ASN A 384 11.92 18.98 -9.75
N ILE A 385 11.74 17.83 -10.39
CA ILE A 385 12.79 17.17 -11.18
C ILE A 385 12.41 17.20 -12.66
N LYS A 386 13.14 17.99 -13.44
CA LYS A 386 13.07 17.99 -14.90
C LYS A 386 13.88 16.81 -15.44
N ILE A 387 13.20 15.77 -15.90
CA ILE A 387 13.77 14.50 -16.38
C ILE A 387 13.87 14.42 -17.90
N LEU A 388 14.84 13.62 -18.36
CA LEU A 388 15.12 13.29 -19.76
C LEU A 388 14.92 11.79 -20.07
N ASN A 389 15.12 10.91 -19.07
CA ASN A 389 15.11 9.45 -19.27
C ASN A 389 14.27 8.66 -18.25
N GLY A 390 13.37 9.32 -17.50
CA GLY A 390 12.46 8.64 -16.58
C GLY A 390 11.57 7.62 -17.29
N LYS A 391 11.15 6.57 -16.57
CA LYS A 391 10.41 5.44 -17.14
C LYS A 391 8.99 5.36 -16.63
N ASP A 392 8.02 5.45 -17.53
CA ASP A 392 6.62 5.20 -17.18
C ASP A 392 6.43 3.72 -16.85
N ILE A 393 5.99 3.45 -15.63
CA ILE A 393 5.68 2.11 -15.13
C ILE A 393 4.22 1.95 -14.70
N SER A 394 3.35 2.91 -15.03
CA SER A 394 1.97 3.00 -14.53
C SER A 394 1.17 1.71 -14.74
N GLU A 395 1.32 1.07 -15.90
CA GLU A 395 0.65 -0.21 -16.21
C GLU A 395 1.14 -1.37 -15.32
N TYR A 396 2.41 -1.35 -14.93
CA TYR A 396 3.11 -2.44 -14.22
C TYR A 396 3.20 -2.21 -12.69
N SER A 397 2.88 -1.01 -12.21
CA SER A 397 2.89 -0.66 -10.80
C SER A 397 1.79 -1.36 -9.98
N CYS A 398 2.09 -1.63 -8.71
CA CYS A 398 1.12 -1.93 -7.66
C CYS A 398 0.04 -0.84 -7.52
N LYS A 399 0.33 0.41 -7.94
CA LYS A 399 -0.55 1.58 -7.88
C LYS A 399 -1.14 1.90 -9.26
N SER A 400 -2.22 1.21 -9.65
CA SER A 400 -2.87 1.38 -10.97
C SER A 400 -3.68 2.67 -11.14
N TYR A 401 -3.47 3.68 -10.32
CA TYR A 401 -4.26 4.92 -10.26
C TYR A 401 -3.39 6.19 -10.24
N GLU A 402 -2.07 6.04 -10.32
CA GLU A 402 -1.09 7.13 -10.40
C GLU A 402 -0.28 6.98 -11.70
N THR A 403 0.15 8.09 -12.29
CA THR A 403 1.16 8.07 -13.35
C THR A 403 2.54 7.98 -12.72
N GLU A 404 2.97 6.75 -12.47
CA GLU A 404 4.20 6.45 -11.73
C GLU A 404 5.40 6.40 -12.68
N ILE A 405 6.31 7.36 -12.53
CA ILE A 405 7.55 7.48 -13.29
C ILE A 405 8.72 7.07 -12.41
N ILE A 406 9.51 6.07 -12.84
CA ILE A 406 10.76 5.70 -12.17
C ILE A 406 11.92 6.55 -12.67
N LEU A 407 12.64 7.16 -11.73
CA LEU A 407 13.99 7.66 -11.90
C LEU A 407 14.99 6.51 -11.62
N LEU A 408 15.97 6.34 -12.52
CA LEU A 408 16.92 5.23 -12.46
C LEU A 408 18.09 5.53 -11.51
N PRO A 409 18.67 4.50 -10.86
CA PRO A 409 19.88 4.66 -10.06
C PRO A 409 21.07 4.99 -10.96
N GLY A 410 21.92 5.91 -10.51
CA GLY A 410 22.97 6.54 -11.28
C GLY A 410 22.55 7.77 -12.10
N THR A 411 21.31 8.26 -12.01
CA THR A 411 20.88 9.44 -12.77
C THR A 411 21.62 10.69 -12.29
N ARG A 412 22.24 11.45 -13.20
CA ARG A 412 22.93 12.70 -12.83
C ARG A 412 21.96 13.87 -12.87
N LEU A 413 21.87 14.61 -11.77
CA LEU A 413 21.01 15.81 -11.66
C LEU A 413 21.86 17.04 -11.33
N ARG A 414 21.59 18.18 -11.96
CA ARG A 414 22.07 19.50 -11.52
C ARG A 414 21.05 20.11 -10.56
N VAL A 415 21.52 20.71 -9.47
CA VAL A 415 20.71 21.57 -8.60
C VAL A 415 20.61 22.96 -9.20
N ASN A 416 19.46 23.27 -9.80
CA ASN A 416 19.22 24.56 -10.45
C ASN A 416 18.78 25.64 -9.45
N ASP A 417 18.03 25.29 -8.41
CA ASP A 417 17.71 26.21 -7.32
C ASP A 417 17.34 25.50 -6.01
N VAL A 418 17.45 26.22 -4.89
CA VAL A 418 16.89 25.83 -3.59
C VAL A 418 16.20 27.04 -2.99
N SER A 419 14.88 27.00 -2.94
CA SER A 419 14.04 28.10 -2.47
C SER A 419 13.14 27.68 -1.32
N LYS A 420 12.50 28.67 -0.68
CA LYS A 420 11.43 28.42 0.29
C LYS A 420 10.12 28.96 -0.26
N ASN A 421 9.16 28.09 -0.50
CA ASN A 421 7.81 28.48 -0.89
C ASN A 421 7.09 29.04 0.35
N VAL A 422 6.99 30.37 0.43
CA VAL A 422 6.46 31.08 1.61
C VAL A 422 4.99 30.75 1.86
N ASN A 423 4.19 30.58 0.80
CA ASN A 423 2.75 30.33 0.88
C ASN A 423 2.44 28.94 1.44
N LEU A 424 3.24 27.93 1.05
CA LEU A 424 3.09 26.55 1.50
C LEU A 424 3.94 26.21 2.74
N ASN A 425 4.87 27.11 3.11
CA ASN A 425 5.88 26.94 4.16
C ASN A 425 6.77 25.68 3.99
N ILE A 426 6.99 25.25 2.75
CA ILE A 426 7.89 24.14 2.39
C ILE A 426 9.17 24.66 1.74
N TYR A 427 10.21 23.83 1.70
CA TYR A 427 11.35 24.06 0.80
C TYR A 427 11.09 23.41 -0.54
N GLU A 428 11.63 23.99 -1.59
CA GLU A 428 11.55 23.49 -2.96
C GLU A 428 12.97 23.43 -3.54
N ILE A 429 13.31 22.30 -4.18
CA ILE A 429 14.60 22.07 -4.83
C ILE A 429 14.31 21.77 -6.30
N ASP A 430 14.79 22.65 -7.17
CA ASP A 430 14.72 22.46 -8.62
C ASP A 430 15.92 21.65 -9.09
N LEU A 431 15.65 20.49 -9.69
CA LEU A 431 16.62 19.53 -10.19
C LEU A 431 16.44 19.35 -11.70
N GLU A 432 17.53 19.23 -12.44
CA GLU A 432 17.50 18.94 -13.87
C GLU A 432 18.42 17.76 -14.21
N GLU A 433 17.87 16.73 -14.83
CA GLU A 433 18.65 15.63 -15.38
C GLU A 433 19.56 16.14 -16.48
N ILE A 434 20.86 15.86 -16.34
CA ILE A 434 21.85 16.15 -17.37
C ILE A 434 22.04 14.92 -18.25
N ASP A 435 21.97 15.11 -19.56
CA ASP A 435 22.27 14.05 -20.53
C ASP A 435 23.79 13.85 -20.55
N ASP A 436 24.24 12.83 -19.80
CA ASP A 436 25.64 12.46 -19.65
C ASP A 436 25.77 10.97 -19.92
N GLU A 437 26.79 10.59 -20.70
CA GLU A 437 27.07 9.19 -21.02
C GLU A 437 27.41 8.36 -19.77
N ILE A 438 27.66 8.98 -18.61
CA ILE A 438 27.95 8.31 -17.33
C ILE A 438 26.68 8.12 -16.46
N LEU A 439 25.70 7.39 -16.99
CA LEU A 439 24.74 6.65 -16.17
C LEU A 439 25.41 5.40 -15.60
N LEU A 440 25.03 4.97 -14.39
CA LEU A 440 25.48 3.69 -13.79
C LEU A 440 25.31 2.50 -14.75
N PHE A 441 24.22 2.50 -15.51
CA PHE A 441 23.91 1.49 -16.51
C PHE A 441 24.72 1.59 -17.80
N ASN A 442 25.37 2.73 -18.07
CA ASN A 442 26.37 2.85 -19.14
C ASN A 442 27.74 2.33 -18.69
N THR A 443 28.10 2.46 -17.41
CA THR A 443 29.21 1.70 -16.81
C THR A 443 28.99 0.20 -16.98
N MET A 444 27.78 -0.30 -16.72
CA MET A 444 27.38 -1.69 -17.01
C MET A 444 27.36 -2.07 -18.50
N ARG A 445 27.37 -1.08 -19.42
CA ARG A 445 27.30 -1.25 -20.89
C ARG A 445 28.69 -1.36 -21.54
N ASN A 446 29.69 -0.68 -20.98
CA ASN A 446 30.96 -0.38 -21.66
C ASN A 446 32.10 -1.41 -21.50
N LEU A 447 31.89 -2.53 -20.80
CA LEU A 447 32.87 -3.62 -20.71
C LEU A 447 32.95 -4.53 -21.97
N LYS A 448 32.38 -4.09 -23.10
CA LYS A 448 32.63 -4.69 -24.43
C LYS A 448 33.67 -3.92 -25.27
N THR A 449 33.96 -2.66 -24.94
CA THR A 449 34.69 -1.76 -25.87
C THR A 449 36.19 -1.60 -25.52
N GLN A 450 36.63 -1.99 -24.32
CA GLN A 450 38.07 -1.99 -23.93
C GLN A 450 38.84 -3.24 -24.39
N ARG A 451 38.61 -3.72 -25.63
CA ARG A 451 39.40 -4.82 -26.23
C ARG A 451 39.93 -4.54 -27.65
N VAL A 452 39.92 -3.29 -28.12
CA VAL A 452 40.47 -2.91 -29.44
C VAL A 452 41.37 -1.66 -29.39
N SER A 453 42.04 -1.41 -28.26
CA SER A 453 43.00 -0.30 -28.12
C SER A 453 44.28 -0.65 -27.33
N LYS A 454 44.72 -1.92 -27.42
CA LYS A 454 46.00 -2.36 -26.84
C LYS A 454 47.01 -2.96 -27.83
N ASP A 455 46.67 -3.03 -29.11
CA ASP A 455 47.58 -3.38 -30.20
C ASP A 455 47.64 -2.23 -31.23
N LEU A 456 48.44 -1.19 -30.92
CA LEU A 456 48.93 -0.19 -31.89
C LEU A 456 50.06 0.68 -31.29
N SER A 457 51.07 0.04 -30.68
CA SER A 457 52.32 0.73 -30.26
C SER A 457 53.59 -0.14 -30.37
N LEU A 458 53.67 -0.98 -31.41
CA LEU A 458 54.94 -1.58 -31.85
C LEU A 458 55.43 -0.82 -33.09
N GLY A 459 56.13 0.30 -32.84
CA GLY A 459 56.43 1.27 -33.90
C GLY A 459 57.53 2.27 -33.58
N LYS A 460 58.78 1.81 -33.56
CA LYS A 460 60.01 2.60 -33.78
C LYS A 460 60.30 3.75 -32.80
N TYR A 461 61.19 3.48 -31.83
CA TYR A 461 62.25 4.44 -31.53
C TYR A 461 63.60 3.89 -32.02
N LYS A 462 64.43 4.81 -32.50
CA LYS A 462 65.59 4.54 -33.35
C LYS A 462 66.88 4.73 -32.54
N ILE A 463 67.86 3.87 -32.79
CA ILE A 463 69.22 3.96 -32.20
C ILE A 463 69.88 5.28 -32.60
N PHE A 464 70.51 5.95 -31.62
CA PHE A 464 71.76 6.75 -31.62
C PHE A 464 71.84 7.42 -30.24
N SER A 465 72.92 7.39 -29.47
CA SER A 465 74.29 6.85 -29.67
C SER A 465 74.82 6.30 -28.35
#